data_AF-A0A838E4Y3-F1
#
_entry.id   AF-A0A838E4Y3-F1
#
_cell.length_a   1.000
_cell.length_b   1.000
_cell.length_c   1.000
_cell.angle_alpha   90.00
_cell.angle_beta   90.00
_cell.angle_gamma   90.00
#
_symmetry.space_group_name_H-M   'P 1'
#
loop_
_entity.id
_entity.type
_entity.pdbx_description
1 polymer ?
#
loop_
_entity_poly.entity_id
_entity_poly.type
_entity_poly.pdbx_seq_one_letter_code
_entity_poly.pdbx_strand_id
1 'polypeptide(L)'
;MDTTTFEVTTGGEFACADLTPHIRDFARGRGDGLCHVFVPHATAGVTLLELGAGTEEDASAALAHLLPRDDRWIHRHGSQGHGADHLLPLVCGPSLT
;
A
#
# COMPACT_ATOMS: atom_id res chain seq x y z
N MET A 1 8.33 23.67 2.39
CA MET A 1 7.80 22.30 2.45
C MET A 1 7.32 21.99 1.05
N ASP A 2 8.04 21.11 0.36
CA ASP A 2 7.68 20.72 -1.01
C ASP A 2 6.73 19.53 -0.97
N THR A 3 5.82 19.46 -1.93
CA THR A 3 4.87 18.35 -2.06
C THR A 3 4.67 18.01 -3.53
N THR A 4 4.48 16.74 -3.83
CA THR A 4 4.07 16.25 -5.15
C THR A 4 3.10 15.09 -5.00
N THR A 5 2.35 14.80 -6.04
CA THR A 5 1.46 13.63 -6.13
C THR A 5 1.76 12.88 -7.42
N PHE A 6 1.64 11.56 -7.39
CA PHE A 6 1.72 10.71 -8.57
C PHE A 6 0.70 9.59 -8.47
N GLU A 7 0.27 9.06 -9.61
CA GLU A 7 -0.69 7.97 -9.67
C GLU A 7 0.03 6.63 -9.78
N VAL A 8 -0.52 5.61 -9.11
CA VAL A 8 -0.04 4.23 -9.18
C VAL A 8 -1.17 3.37 -9.69
N THR A 9 -1.01 2.81 -10.88
CA THR A 9 -1.99 1.88 -11.46
C THR A 9 -1.71 0.47 -10.96
N THR A 10 -2.71 -0.14 -10.33
CA THR A 10 -2.68 -1.53 -9.87
C THR A 10 -3.70 -2.39 -10.63
N GLY A 11 -3.57 -3.72 -10.53
CA GLY A 11 -4.50 -4.67 -11.14
C GLY A 11 -5.73 -4.96 -10.28
N GLY A 12 -6.50 -5.99 -10.65
CA GLY A 12 -7.66 -6.45 -9.87
C GLY A 12 -7.31 -7.31 -8.65
N GLU A 13 -6.06 -7.76 -8.56
CA GLU A 13 -5.51 -8.54 -7.44
C GLU A 13 -4.57 -7.69 -6.58
N PHE A 14 -4.28 -8.18 -5.38
CA PHE A 14 -3.29 -7.56 -4.51
C PHE A 14 -1.94 -7.46 -5.23
N ALA A 15 -1.28 -6.31 -5.10
CA ALA A 15 0.03 -6.06 -5.69
C ALA A 15 0.86 -5.14 -4.77
N CYS A 16 2.14 -5.46 -4.65
CA CYS A 16 3.15 -4.53 -4.13
C CYS A 16 3.67 -3.67 -5.28
N ALA A 17 3.58 -2.34 -5.15
CA ALA A 17 4.15 -1.40 -6.12
C ALA A 17 5.40 -0.73 -5.52
N ASP A 18 6.51 -0.75 -6.24
CA ASP A 18 7.74 -0.08 -5.81
C ASP A 18 7.63 1.45 -5.98
N LEU A 19 7.47 2.15 -4.86
CA LEU A 19 7.42 3.62 -4.83
C LEU A 19 8.82 4.26 -4.72
N THR A 20 9.86 3.46 -4.52
CA THR A 20 11.22 3.94 -4.27
C THR A 20 11.75 4.86 -5.38
N PRO A 21 11.55 4.59 -6.68
CA PRO A 21 12.01 5.49 -7.73
C PRO A 21 11.39 6.89 -7.63
N HIS A 22 10.08 6.97 -7.41
CA HIS A 22 9.36 8.24 -7.28
C HIS A 22 9.81 9.03 -6.05
N ILE A 23 10.02 8.36 -4.92
CA ILE A 23 10.49 8.99 -3.68
C ILE A 23 11.94 9.48 -3.84
N ARG A 24 12.81 8.69 -4.47
CA ARG A 24 14.20 9.10 -4.76
C ARG A 24 14.26 10.32 -5.67
N ASP A 25 13.43 10.36 -6.70
CA ASP A 25 13.35 11.51 -7.61
C ASP A 25 12.81 12.75 -6.90
N PHE A 26 11.80 12.59 -6.03
CA PHE A 26 11.32 13.67 -5.18
C PHE A 26 12.38 14.15 -4.19
N ALA A 27 13.19 13.27 -3.59
CA ALA A 27 14.19 13.68 -2.60
C ALA A 27 15.47 14.28 -3.22
N ARG A 28 15.70 14.06 -4.52
CA ARG A 28 16.93 14.44 -5.22
C ARG A 28 17.26 15.93 -5.03
N GLY A 29 18.48 16.21 -4.57
CA GLY A 29 19.01 17.57 -4.43
C GLY A 29 18.48 18.39 -3.25
N ARG A 30 17.68 17.80 -2.35
CA ARG A 30 17.00 18.53 -1.25
C ARG A 30 17.76 18.55 0.09
N GLY A 31 18.86 17.79 0.21
CA GLY A 31 19.67 17.73 1.44
C GLY A 31 18.98 16.98 2.58
N ASP A 32 19.37 17.29 3.81
CA ASP A 32 18.85 16.64 5.02
C ASP A 32 17.43 17.10 5.35
N GLY A 33 16.57 16.16 5.73
CA GLY A 33 15.17 16.43 6.09
C GLY A 33 14.37 15.16 6.33
N LEU A 34 13.04 15.31 6.38
CA LEU A 34 12.09 14.21 6.51
C LEU A 34 11.26 14.10 5.22
N CYS A 35 11.00 12.87 4.77
CA CYS A 35 10.15 12.60 3.61
C CYS A 35 8.90 11.86 4.06
N HIS A 36 7.76 12.55 4.07
CA HIS A 36 6.48 11.95 4.42
C HIS A 36 5.77 11.46 3.17
N VAL A 37 5.40 10.18 3.15
CA VAL A 37 4.67 9.52 2.06
C VAL A 37 3.34 9.04 2.61
N PHE A 38 2.24 9.36 1.94
CA PHE A 38 0.90 8.92 2.34
C PHE A 38 0.05 8.54 1.13
N VAL A 39 -0.91 7.65 1.35
CA VAL A 39 -1.89 7.22 0.35
C VAL A 39 -3.30 7.63 0.80
N PRO A 40 -4.02 8.48 0.05
CA PRO A 40 -5.33 8.98 0.46
C PRO A 40 -6.48 8.00 0.14
N HIS A 41 -6.20 6.69 0.11
CA HIS A 41 -7.17 5.65 -0.23
C HIS A 41 -7.45 4.74 0.95
N ALA A 42 -8.72 4.41 1.17
CA ALA A 42 -9.16 3.58 2.29
C ALA A 42 -8.89 2.07 2.10
N THR A 43 -8.32 1.67 0.96
CA THR A 43 -8.09 0.27 0.56
C THR A 43 -6.65 0.02 0.10
N ALA A 44 -5.73 0.93 0.46
CA ALA A 44 -4.31 0.84 0.14
C ALA A 44 -3.49 1.31 1.34
N GLY A 45 -2.24 0.85 1.44
CA GLY A 45 -1.31 1.29 2.47
C GLY A 45 0.09 1.46 1.90
N VAL A 46 0.97 2.07 2.70
CA VAL A 46 2.38 2.25 2.36
C VAL A 46 3.21 1.58 3.45
N THR A 47 4.08 0.66 3.07
CA THR A 47 4.96 -0.06 4.00
C THR A 47 6.38 -0.16 3.43
N LEU A 48 7.35 -0.47 4.29
CA LEU A 48 8.73 -0.72 3.89
C LEU A 48 8.96 -2.23 3.81
N LEU A 49 9.37 -2.71 2.62
CA LEU A 49 9.64 -4.11 2.34
C LEU A 49 10.90 -4.25 1.48
N GLU A 50 11.56 -5.40 1.59
CA GLU A 50 12.56 -5.83 0.63
C GLU A 50 11.87 -6.45 -0.58
N LEU A 51 12.21 -6.02 -1.78
CA LEU A 51 11.59 -6.48 -3.03
C LEU A 51 12.52 -7.41 -3.81
N GLY A 52 11.95 -8.28 -4.65
CA GLY A 52 12.67 -9.13 -5.60
C GLY A 52 13.24 -10.43 -5.02
N ALA A 53 12.84 -10.81 -3.81
CA ALA A 53 13.30 -12.02 -3.12
C ALA A 53 12.17 -13.00 -2.74
N GLY A 54 10.95 -12.77 -3.24
CA GLY A 54 9.76 -13.54 -2.86
C GLY A 54 8.90 -12.88 -1.78
N THR A 55 9.36 -11.74 -1.23
CA THR A 55 8.65 -11.00 -0.18
C THR A 55 7.28 -10.54 -0.65
N GLU A 56 7.12 -10.21 -1.92
CA GLU A 56 5.86 -9.78 -2.51
C GLU A 56 4.82 -10.89 -2.47
N GLU A 57 5.23 -12.11 -2.82
CA GLU A 57 4.41 -13.31 -2.73
C GLU A 57 4.08 -13.66 -1.28
N ASP A 58 5.06 -13.60 -0.37
CA ASP A 58 4.84 -13.84 1.06
C ASP A 58 3.90 -12.80 1.68
N ALA A 59 4.04 -11.52 1.31
CA ALA A 59 3.16 -10.45 1.76
C ALA A 59 1.73 -10.66 1.25
N SER A 60 1.58 -11.03 -0.03
CA SER A 60 0.28 -11.38 -0.63
C SER A 60 -0.37 -12.55 0.11
N ALA A 61 0.38 -13.63 0.36
CA ALA A 61 -0.09 -14.80 1.08
C ALA A 61 -0.48 -14.49 2.54
N ALA A 62 0.34 -13.70 3.24
CA ALA A 62 0.05 -13.27 4.60
C ALA A 62 -1.22 -12.42 4.68
N LEU A 63 -1.41 -11.47 3.75
CA LEU A 63 -2.62 -10.66 3.69
C LEU A 63 -3.84 -11.47 3.29
N ALA A 64 -3.72 -12.42 2.37
CA ALA A 64 -4.83 -13.34 2.05
C ALA A 64 -5.25 -14.20 3.25
N HIS A 65 -4.30 -14.55 4.12
CA HIS A 65 -4.57 -15.27 5.36
C HIS A 65 -5.23 -14.39 6.43
N LEU A 66 -4.71 -13.17 6.64
CA LEU A 66 -5.19 -12.23 7.65
C LEU A 66 -6.53 -11.58 7.26
N LEU A 67 -6.67 -11.22 5.99
CA LEU A 67 -7.76 -10.45 5.40
C LEU A 67 -8.42 -11.22 4.24
N PRO A 68 -8.96 -12.43 4.48
CA PRO A 68 -9.57 -13.22 3.41
C PRO A 68 -10.78 -12.51 2.81
N ARG A 69 -10.87 -12.45 1.48
CA ARG A 69 -12.03 -11.86 0.75
C ARG A 69 -13.24 -12.81 0.72
N ASP A 70 -13.65 -13.32 1.87
CA ASP A 70 -14.87 -14.12 2.05
C ASP A 70 -16.02 -13.29 2.65
N ASP A 71 -17.09 -13.94 3.10
CA ASP A 71 -18.30 -13.30 3.59
C ASP A 71 -18.28 -12.95 5.09
N ARG A 72 -17.12 -13.04 5.78
CA ARG A 72 -17.04 -12.77 7.23
C ARG A 72 -17.13 -11.30 7.61
N TRP A 73 -16.72 -10.40 6.72
CA TRP A 73 -16.67 -8.96 7.01
C TRP A 73 -18.07 -8.39 7.15
N ILE A 74 -18.30 -7.28 7.85
CA ILE A 74 -19.64 -6.66 7.91
C ILE A 74 -19.87 -5.71 6.72
N HIS A 75 -18.81 -5.10 6.22
CA HIS A 75 -18.87 -4.13 5.13
C HIS A 75 -19.38 -4.77 3.82
N ARG A 76 -20.39 -4.15 3.18
CA ARG A 76 -21.10 -4.69 2.00
C ARG A 76 -21.41 -3.60 0.97
N HIS A 77 -20.61 -3.55 -0.09
CA HIS A 77 -20.93 -2.95 -1.40
C HIS A 77 -19.91 -3.50 -2.41
N GLY A 78 -19.95 -3.13 -3.69
CA GLY A 78 -18.91 -3.58 -4.65
C GLY A 78 -18.81 -5.11 -4.80
N SER A 79 -17.59 -5.61 -4.99
CA SER A 79 -17.31 -7.04 -5.14
C SER A 79 -17.45 -7.81 -3.81
N GLN A 80 -17.78 -9.09 -3.90
CA GLN A 80 -17.86 -9.96 -2.72
C GLN A 80 -16.52 -9.96 -1.97
N GLY A 81 -16.58 -9.83 -0.64
CA GLY A 81 -15.41 -9.88 0.22
C GLY A 81 -14.52 -8.63 0.24
N HIS A 82 -14.81 -7.61 -0.58
CA HIS A 82 -13.97 -6.38 -0.67
C HIS A 82 -13.90 -5.59 0.65
N GLY A 83 -14.79 -5.86 1.61
CA GLY A 83 -14.68 -5.34 2.97
C GLY A 83 -13.34 -5.65 3.64
N ALA A 84 -12.64 -6.70 3.22
CA ALA A 84 -11.27 -7.00 3.63
C ALA A 84 -10.28 -5.89 3.25
N ASP A 85 -10.44 -5.29 2.07
CA ASP A 85 -9.51 -4.30 1.52
C ASP A 85 -9.52 -3.02 2.36
N HIS A 86 -10.67 -2.68 2.93
CA HIS A 86 -10.82 -1.56 3.85
C HIS A 86 -10.05 -1.72 5.18
N LEU A 87 -9.59 -2.94 5.48
CA LEU A 87 -8.78 -3.22 6.67
C LEU A 87 -7.28 -3.23 6.35
N LEU A 88 -6.89 -3.23 5.08
CA LEU A 88 -5.48 -3.17 4.68
C LEU A 88 -4.72 -1.98 5.31
N PRO A 89 -5.28 -0.75 5.38
CA PRO A 89 -4.59 0.37 6.03
C PRO A 89 -4.33 0.17 7.52
N LEU A 90 -5.08 -0.72 8.21
CA LEU A 90 -4.81 -1.07 9.61
C LEU A 90 -3.54 -1.92 9.77
N VAL A 91 -3.15 -2.65 8.73
CA VAL A 91 -1.98 -3.54 8.73
C VAL A 91 -0.75 -2.82 8.19
N CYS A 92 -0.87 -2.16 7.03
CA CYS A 92 0.27 -1.52 6.37
C CYS A 92 0.51 -0.07 6.84
N GLY A 93 -0.52 0.60 7.34
CA GLY A 93 -0.49 2.03 7.63
C GLY A 93 -0.84 2.90 6.42
N PRO A 94 -1.46 4.07 6.63
CA PRO A 94 -1.81 5.00 5.54
C PRO A 94 -0.63 5.89 5.12
N SER A 95 0.48 5.89 5.88
CA SER A 95 1.62 6.78 5.67
C SER A 95 2.90 6.28 6.34
N LEU A 96 4.05 6.75 5.85
CA LEU A 96 5.39 6.56 6.41
C LEU A 96 6.15 7.89 6.44
N THR A 97 7.14 8.01 7.34
CA THR A 97 8.08 9.15 7.42
C THR A 97 9.50 8.63 7.60
#